data_AF-A0A4R0KNN8-F1
#
_entry.id   AF-A0A4R0KNN8-F1
#
_cell.length_a   1.000
_cell.length_b   1.000
_cell.length_c   1.000
_cell.angle_alpha   90.00
_cell.angle_beta   90.00
_cell.angle_gamma   90.00
#
_symmetry.space_group_name_H-M   'P 1'
#
loop_
_entity.id
_entity.type
_entity.pdbx_description
1 polymer ?
#
loop_
_entity_poly.entity_id
_entity_poly.type
_entity_poly.pdbx_seq_one_letter_code
_entity_poly.pdbx_strand_id
1 'polypeptide(L)'
;MESGRDLLHQLPYPDRPDNHFTVDPSKWDYYSMDIHRMAGDNERATQYAEAVIHDNTAPDGAELSPMRIAECRITLGFVAGRTGDLEEAVGLGLNGLKDGRQSKLHLRMVAAELDQELRQRFPGKSLVGEFEDALRGV
;
A
#
# COMPACT_ATOMS: atom_id res chain seq x y z
N MET A 1 1.58 -7.69 -27.61
CA MET A 1 0.73 -8.05 -26.46
C MET A 1 -0.02 -6.80 -26.07
N GLU A 2 -1.33 -6.89 -25.88
CA GLU A 2 -2.15 -5.80 -25.36
C GLU A 2 -1.75 -5.54 -23.90
N SER A 3 -1.62 -4.27 -23.49
CA SER A 3 -1.23 -3.94 -22.12
C SER A 3 -2.37 -4.28 -21.16
N GLY A 4 -2.07 -4.71 -19.94
CA GLY A 4 -3.10 -4.92 -18.91
C GLY A 4 -3.97 -3.68 -18.66
N ARG A 5 -3.40 -2.48 -18.87
CA ARG A 5 -4.10 -1.21 -18.83
C ARG A 5 -5.15 -1.07 -19.93
N ASP A 6 -4.81 -1.49 -21.15
CA ASP A 6 -5.70 -1.39 -22.32
C ASP A 6 -6.89 -2.34 -22.15
N LEU A 7 -6.65 -3.55 -21.61
CA LEU A 7 -7.71 -4.48 -21.26
C LEU A 7 -8.64 -3.91 -20.19
N LEU A 8 -8.08 -3.26 -19.16
CA LEU A 8 -8.88 -2.68 -18.09
C LEU A 8 -9.77 -1.52 -18.60
N HIS A 9 -9.25 -0.68 -19.51
CA HIS A 9 -10.01 0.42 -20.10
C HIS A 9 -11.20 -0.02 -20.98
N GLN A 10 -11.27 -1.30 -21.37
CA GLN A 10 -12.41 -1.84 -22.11
C GLN A 10 -13.60 -2.17 -21.20
N LEU A 11 -13.41 -2.23 -19.88
CA LEU A 11 -14.47 -2.49 -18.92
C LEU A 11 -15.30 -1.22 -18.64
N PRO A 12 -16.61 -1.36 -18.37
CA PRO A 12 -17.41 -0.24 -17.91
C PRO A 12 -16.89 0.28 -16.57
N TYR A 13 -16.89 1.60 -16.41
CA TYR A 13 -16.62 2.22 -15.12
C TYR A 13 -17.76 1.93 -14.14
N PRO A 14 -17.48 1.69 -12.84
CA PRO A 14 -18.53 1.44 -11.87
C PRO A 14 -19.44 2.66 -11.68
N ASP A 15 -20.76 2.43 -11.61
CA ASP A 15 -21.75 3.49 -11.29
C ASP A 15 -21.56 4.06 -9.86
N ARG A 16 -20.92 3.28 -8.98
CA ARG A 16 -20.63 3.61 -7.58
C ARG A 16 -19.15 3.32 -7.26
N PRO A 17 -18.22 4.21 -7.64
CA PRO A 17 -16.78 3.98 -7.49
C PRO A 17 -16.30 3.96 -6.02
N ASP A 18 -17.13 4.49 -5.11
CA ASP A 18 -16.99 4.40 -3.65
C ASP A 18 -17.16 2.98 -3.11
N ASN A 19 -17.83 2.09 -3.87
CA ASN A 19 -17.95 0.69 -3.54
C ASN A 19 -16.73 -0.10 -4.04
N HIS A 20 -16.16 -0.93 -3.16
CA HIS A 20 -14.90 -1.63 -3.41
C HIS A 20 -15.06 -3.01 -4.09
N PHE A 21 -16.26 -3.37 -4.56
CA PHE A 21 -16.56 -4.73 -5.05
C PHE A 21 -16.45 -4.91 -6.57
N THR A 22 -16.20 -3.82 -7.31
CA THR A 22 -16.11 -3.86 -8.77
C THR A 22 -14.72 -3.44 -9.21
N VAL A 23 -14.19 -4.16 -10.20
CA VAL A 23 -12.95 -3.79 -10.89
C VAL A 23 -13.17 -2.44 -11.57
N ASP A 24 -12.29 -1.49 -11.29
CA ASP A 24 -12.44 -0.09 -11.71
C ASP A 24 -11.23 0.33 -12.53
N PRO A 25 -11.42 0.75 -13.81
CA PRO A 25 -10.31 1.17 -14.64
C PRO A 25 -9.53 2.37 -14.09
N SER A 26 -10.16 3.21 -13.26
CA SER A 26 -9.48 4.33 -12.59
C SER A 26 -8.52 3.87 -11.47
N LYS A 27 -8.60 2.61 -11.03
CA LYS A 27 -7.75 2.03 -9.98
C LYS A 27 -6.54 1.28 -10.56
N TRP A 28 -6.23 1.45 -11.85
CA TRP A 28 -5.10 0.79 -12.51
C TRP A 28 -3.79 0.95 -11.72
N ASP A 29 -3.43 2.17 -11.32
CA ASP A 29 -2.18 2.43 -10.60
C ASP A 29 -2.15 1.70 -9.25
N TYR A 30 -3.28 1.66 -8.54
CA TYR A 30 -3.40 0.93 -7.28
C TYR A 30 -3.25 -0.59 -7.46
N TYR A 31 -3.83 -1.18 -8.52
CA TYR A 31 -3.59 -2.59 -8.83
C TYR A 31 -2.14 -2.86 -9.26
N SER A 32 -1.58 -1.96 -10.06
CA SER A 32 -0.22 -2.09 -10.60
C SER A 32 0.84 -2.00 -9.51
N MET A 33 0.62 -1.11 -8.53
CA MET A 33 1.47 -0.96 -7.35
C MET A 33 1.72 -2.31 -6.66
N ASP A 34 0.66 -3.04 -6.32
CA ASP A 34 0.81 -4.31 -5.59
C ASP A 34 1.46 -5.40 -6.45
N ILE A 35 1.11 -5.47 -7.74
CA ILE A 35 1.76 -6.39 -8.70
C ILE A 35 3.28 -6.13 -8.76
N HIS A 36 3.69 -4.87 -8.89
CA HIS A 36 5.11 -4.51 -8.95
C HIS A 36 5.82 -4.74 -7.62
N ARG A 37 5.16 -4.46 -6.48
CA ARG A 37 5.67 -4.81 -5.14
C ARG A 37 5.93 -6.31 -5.02
N MET A 38 4.98 -7.14 -5.42
CA MET A 38 5.13 -8.60 -5.38
C MET A 38 6.24 -9.10 -6.33
N ALA A 39 6.36 -8.48 -7.51
CA ALA A 39 7.39 -8.82 -8.50
C ALA A 39 8.82 -8.34 -8.11
N GLY A 40 8.95 -7.50 -7.08
CA GLY A 40 10.24 -6.91 -6.67
C GLY A 40 10.66 -5.69 -7.49
N ASP A 41 9.80 -5.18 -8.35
CA ASP A 41 10.03 -3.96 -9.14
C ASP A 41 9.72 -2.74 -8.26
N ASN A 42 10.66 -2.45 -7.37
CA ASN A 42 10.50 -1.41 -6.35
C ASN A 42 10.30 -0.01 -6.94
N GLU A 43 10.95 0.31 -8.07
CA GLU A 43 10.83 1.63 -8.71
C GLU A 43 9.39 1.87 -9.18
N ARG A 44 8.79 0.92 -9.89
CA ARG A 44 7.40 1.06 -10.34
C ARG A 44 6.42 0.98 -9.19
N ALA A 45 6.66 0.12 -8.20
CA ALA A 45 5.83 0.05 -7.00
C ALA A 45 5.76 1.41 -6.29
N THR A 46 6.89 2.09 -6.13
CA THR A 46 6.96 3.44 -5.56
C THR A 46 6.20 4.45 -6.41
N GLN A 47 6.47 4.52 -7.71
CA GLN A 47 5.81 5.48 -8.61
C GLN A 47 4.28 5.36 -8.56
N TYR A 48 3.77 4.13 -8.59
CA TYR A 48 2.33 3.90 -8.51
C TYR A 48 1.76 4.21 -7.12
N ALA A 49 2.44 3.85 -6.04
CA ALA A 49 1.99 4.17 -4.69
C ALA A 49 1.89 5.69 -4.46
N GLU A 50 2.90 6.45 -4.89
CA GLU A 50 2.94 7.90 -4.77
C GLU A 50 1.84 8.57 -5.61
N ALA A 51 1.65 8.12 -6.85
CA ALA A 51 0.56 8.61 -7.70
C ALA A 51 -0.81 8.37 -7.07
N VAL A 52 -1.03 7.18 -6.50
CA VAL A 52 -2.28 6.84 -5.82
C VAL A 52 -2.49 7.70 -4.58
N ILE A 53 -1.46 7.95 -3.77
CA ILE A 53 -1.55 8.85 -2.61
C ILE A 53 -1.92 10.26 -3.07
N HIS A 54 -1.22 10.80 -4.07
CA HIS A 54 -1.49 12.10 -4.65
C HIS A 54 -2.96 12.22 -5.12
N ASP A 55 -3.44 11.28 -5.92
CA ASP A 55 -4.78 11.32 -6.49
C ASP A 55 -5.90 11.07 -5.47
N ASN A 56 -5.55 10.60 -4.27
CA ASN A 56 -6.49 10.36 -3.17
C ASN A 56 -6.30 11.35 -2.01
N THR A 57 -5.53 12.42 -2.21
CA THR A 57 -5.34 13.49 -1.23
C THR A 57 -5.94 14.78 -1.76
N ALA A 58 -6.85 15.38 -1.01
CA ALA A 58 -7.46 16.66 -1.36
C ALA A 58 -6.43 17.81 -1.23
N PRO A 59 -6.67 18.97 -1.87
CA PRO A 59 -5.76 20.11 -1.80
C PRO A 59 -5.50 20.64 -0.37
N ASP A 60 -6.41 20.40 0.56
CA ASP A 60 -6.27 20.74 1.98
C ASP A 60 -5.55 19.65 2.81
N GLY A 61 -5.10 18.57 2.15
CA GLY A 61 -4.43 17.43 2.77
C GLY A 61 -5.37 16.33 3.26
N ALA A 62 -6.69 16.45 3.09
CA ALA A 62 -7.62 15.42 3.54
C ALA A 62 -7.50 14.13 2.70
N GLU A 63 -7.42 12.98 3.38
CA GLU A 63 -7.38 11.67 2.75
C GLU A 63 -8.78 11.25 2.26
N LEU A 64 -8.97 11.17 0.95
CA LEU A 64 -10.25 10.82 0.32
C LEU A 64 -10.54 9.32 0.37
N SER A 65 -9.47 8.51 0.27
CA SER A 65 -9.53 7.05 0.29
C SER A 65 -8.60 6.45 1.37
N PRO A 66 -8.95 6.54 2.67
CA PRO A 66 -8.05 6.14 3.77
C PRO A 66 -7.52 4.71 3.66
N MET A 67 -8.36 3.75 3.22
CA MET A 67 -7.92 2.36 2.99
C MET A 67 -6.84 2.27 1.91
N ARG A 68 -7.03 2.97 0.80
CA ARG A 68 -6.11 2.91 -0.34
C ARG A 68 -4.76 3.55 0.01
N ILE A 69 -4.81 4.68 0.70
CA ILE A 69 -3.60 5.39 1.15
C ILE A 69 -2.83 4.56 2.18
N ALA A 70 -3.53 3.89 3.10
CA ALA A 70 -2.90 2.97 4.06
C ALA A 70 -2.10 1.86 3.37
N GLU A 71 -2.68 1.20 2.37
CA GLU A 71 -1.98 0.15 1.62
C GLU A 71 -0.81 0.69 0.78
N CYS A 72 -0.93 1.91 0.24
CA CYS A 72 0.18 2.58 -0.45
C CYS A 72 1.34 2.85 0.51
N ARG A 73 1.05 3.33 1.72
CA ARG A 73 2.07 3.54 2.77
C ARG A 73 2.76 2.24 3.16
N ILE A 74 2.00 1.16 3.36
CA ILE A 74 2.59 -0.16 3.67
C ILE A 74 3.46 -0.64 2.50
N THR A 75 3.04 -0.40 1.26
CA THR A 75 3.82 -0.75 0.06
C THR A 75 5.12 0.06 -0.04
N LEU A 76 5.08 1.36 0.24
CA LEU A 76 6.28 2.19 0.30
C LEU A 76 7.21 1.74 1.44
N GLY A 77 6.64 1.31 2.58
CA GLY A 77 7.40 0.72 3.68
C GLY A 77 8.13 -0.56 3.27
N PHE A 78 7.48 -1.39 2.45
CA PHE A 78 8.10 -2.56 1.81
C PHE A 78 9.29 -2.20 0.95
N VAL A 79 9.14 -1.19 0.09
CA VAL A 79 10.22 -0.72 -0.78
C VAL A 79 11.38 -0.18 0.05
N ALA A 80 11.12 0.66 1.04
CA ALA A 80 12.14 1.19 1.95
C ALA A 80 12.89 0.07 2.68
N GLY A 81 12.18 -0.93 3.20
CA GLY A 81 12.79 -2.08 3.85
C GLY A 81 13.69 -2.87 2.89
N ARG A 82 13.27 -2.98 1.62
CA ARG A 82 14.06 -3.64 0.57
C ARG A 82 15.30 -2.87 0.15
N THR A 83 15.28 -1.56 0.24
CA THR A 83 16.43 -0.68 -0.07
C THR A 83 17.36 -0.47 1.13
N GLY A 84 17.02 -1.02 2.30
CA GLY A 84 17.85 -0.98 3.50
C GLY A 84 17.49 0.13 4.50
N ASP A 85 16.43 0.90 4.23
CA ASP A 85 16.00 1.99 5.09
C ASP A 85 14.93 1.51 6.08
N LEU A 86 15.39 0.96 7.21
CA LEU A 86 14.52 0.41 8.25
C LEU A 86 13.65 1.48 8.91
N GLU A 87 14.18 2.68 9.14
CA GLU A 87 13.47 3.74 9.85
C GLU A 87 12.28 4.22 9.02
N GLU A 88 12.51 4.51 7.74
CA GLU A 88 11.45 4.88 6.81
C GLU A 88 10.44 3.74 6.63
N ALA A 89 10.91 2.49 6.54
CA ALA A 89 10.03 1.33 6.38
C ALA A 89 9.04 1.18 7.53
N VAL A 90 9.52 1.29 8.77
CA VAL A 90 8.69 1.22 9.97
C VAL A 90 7.78 2.46 10.07
N GLY A 91 8.31 3.66 9.83
CA GLY A 91 7.53 4.89 9.86
C GLY A 91 6.35 4.86 8.89
N LEU A 92 6.58 4.44 7.65
CA LEU A 92 5.53 4.28 6.64
C LEU A 92 4.52 3.18 7.02
N GLY A 93 5.01 2.04 7.50
CA GLY A 93 4.16 0.94 7.97
C GLY A 93 3.22 1.40 9.10
N LEU A 94 3.76 2.05 10.13
CA LEU A 94 2.99 2.58 11.26
C LEU A 94 1.99 3.65 10.81
N ASN A 95 2.39 4.54 9.90
CA ASN A 95 1.48 5.52 9.31
C ASN A 95 0.34 4.87 8.51
N GLY A 96 0.60 3.74 7.86
CA GLY A 96 -0.43 2.95 7.17
C GLY A 96 -1.42 2.27 8.13
N LEU A 97 -0.98 1.93 9.34
CA LEU A 97 -1.82 1.32 10.37
C LEU A 97 -2.65 2.32 11.20
N LYS A 98 -2.50 3.63 10.97
CA LYS A 98 -3.26 4.67 11.67
C LYS A 98 -4.76 4.58 11.39
N ASP A 99 -5.56 5.04 12.36
CA ASP A 99 -7.02 4.99 12.33
C ASP A 99 -7.64 5.70 11.12
N GLY A 100 -8.72 5.13 10.59
CA GLY A 100 -9.50 5.67 9.49
C GLY A 100 -10.62 4.72 9.05
N ARG A 101 -11.34 5.08 7.97
CA ARG A 101 -12.32 4.18 7.33
C ARG A 101 -11.58 3.07 6.57
N GLN A 102 -11.22 2.01 7.29
CA GLN A 102 -10.34 0.93 6.82
C GLN A 102 -10.85 -0.45 7.24
N SER A 103 -10.47 -1.48 6.47
CA SER A 103 -10.67 -2.88 6.85
C SER A 103 -9.46 -3.37 7.66
N LYS A 104 -9.64 -3.50 8.98
CA LYS A 104 -8.58 -3.99 9.89
C LYS A 104 -8.07 -5.37 9.51
N LEU A 105 -8.97 -6.27 9.11
CA LEU A 105 -8.59 -7.63 8.70
C LEU A 105 -7.68 -7.61 7.46
N HIS A 106 -8.01 -6.79 6.46
CA HIS A 106 -7.20 -6.68 5.26
C HIS A 106 -5.85 -6.00 5.56
N LEU A 107 -5.84 -4.89 6.30
CA LEU A 107 -4.60 -4.22 6.70
C LEU A 107 -3.66 -5.15 7.46
N ARG A 108 -4.21 -5.96 8.37
CA ARG A 108 -3.42 -6.96 9.10
C ARG A 108 -2.77 -7.98 8.16
N MET A 109 -3.45 -8.41 7.10
CA MET A 109 -2.87 -9.32 6.11
C MET A 109 -1.70 -8.66 5.37
N VAL A 110 -1.90 -7.46 4.80
CA VAL A 110 -0.87 -6.77 4.00
C VAL A 110 0.31 -6.34 4.87
N ALA A 111 0.05 -5.82 6.08
CA ALA A 111 1.10 -5.41 7.01
C ALA A 111 1.88 -6.59 7.60
N ALA A 112 1.27 -7.78 7.72
CA ALA A 112 1.99 -8.99 8.13
C ALA A 112 3.06 -9.41 7.10
N GLU A 113 2.83 -9.14 5.82
CA GLU A 113 3.87 -9.35 4.81
C GLU A 113 5.05 -8.37 5.03
N LEU A 114 4.77 -7.10 5.37
CA LEU A 114 5.83 -6.11 5.66
C LEU A 114 6.63 -6.53 6.88
N ASP A 115 5.94 -6.92 7.95
CA ASP A 115 6.55 -7.42 9.18
C ASP A 115 7.48 -8.60 8.91
N GLN A 116 7.05 -9.55 8.06
CA GLN A 116 7.89 -10.65 7.64
C GLN A 116 9.15 -10.18 6.89
N GLU A 117 9.03 -9.25 5.93
CA GLU A 117 10.16 -8.68 5.20
C GLU A 117 11.16 -7.99 6.15
N LEU A 118 10.65 -7.20 7.10
CA LEU A 118 11.47 -6.48 8.09
C LEU A 118 12.20 -7.45 9.02
N ARG A 119 11.51 -8.49 9.52
CA ARG A 119 12.12 -9.52 10.37
C ARG A 119 13.22 -10.30 9.65
N GLN A 120 13.06 -10.55 8.35
CA GLN A 120 14.08 -11.24 7.56
C GLN A 120 15.31 -10.37 7.30
N ARG A 121 15.13 -9.09 7.02
CA ARG A 121 16.22 -8.17 6.64
C ARG A 121 16.94 -7.53 7.81
N PHE A 122 16.22 -7.28 8.91
CA PHE A 122 16.72 -6.53 10.05
C PHE A 122 16.54 -7.31 11.37
N PRO A 123 17.10 -8.53 11.46
CA PRO A 123 16.90 -9.37 12.64
C PRO A 123 17.44 -8.69 13.91
N GLY A 124 16.63 -8.72 14.98
CA GLY A 124 17.02 -8.22 16.31
C GLY A 124 17.01 -6.69 16.46
N LYS A 125 16.52 -5.94 15.47
CA LYS A 125 16.35 -4.48 15.60
C LYS A 125 15.08 -4.16 16.39
N SER A 126 15.19 -3.23 17.34
CA SER A 126 14.06 -2.82 18.20
C SER A 126 12.89 -2.25 17.40
N LEU A 127 13.15 -1.48 16.34
CA LEU A 127 12.12 -0.90 15.46
C LEU A 127 11.23 -1.98 14.79
N VAL A 128 11.78 -3.16 14.52
CA VAL A 128 10.99 -4.28 13.99
C VAL A 128 10.00 -4.79 15.04
N GLY A 129 10.43 -4.86 16.31
CA GLY A 129 9.54 -5.22 17.42
C GLY A 129 8.44 -4.19 17.67
N GLU A 130 8.73 -2.90 17.50
CA GLU A 130 7.73 -1.83 17.58
C GLU A 130 6.65 -2.01 16.51
N PHE A 131 7.05 -2.31 15.27
CA PHE A 131 6.10 -2.58 14.19
C PHE A 131 5.26 -3.84 14.46
N GLU A 132 5.87 -4.91 14.97
CA GLU A 132 5.17 -6.14 15.35
C GLU A 132 4.10 -5.88 16.44
N ASP A 133 4.44 -5.09 17.46
CA ASP A 133 3.51 -4.74 18.53
C ASP A 133 2.35 -3.88 18.00
N ALA A 134 2.63 -2.93 17.10
CA ALA A 134 1.59 -2.16 16.43
C ALA A 134 0.65 -3.05 15.61
N LEU A 135 1.21 -3.99 14.82
CA LEU A 135 0.43 -4.94 14.01
C LEU A 135 -0.46 -5.85 14.88
N ARG A 136 -0.03 -6.24 16.07
CA ARG A 136 -0.86 -7.02 17.00
C ARG A 136 -2.07 -6.24 17.50
N GLY A 137 -1.97 -4.91 17.58
CA GLY A 137 -3.02 -4.00 18.02
C GLY A 137 -4.08 -3.67 16.97
N VAL A 138 -3.85 -4.04 15.70
CA VAL A 138 -4.79 -3.89 14.57
C VAL A 138 -5.83 -5.00 14.59
#